data_AF-A0A1G0M3L4-F1
#
_entry.id   AF-A0A1G0M3L4-F1
#
_cell.length_a   1.000
_cell.length_b   1.000
_cell.length_c   1.000
_cell.angle_alpha   90.00
_cell.angle_beta   90.00
_cell.angle_gamma   90.00
#
_symmetry.space_group_name_H-M   'P 1'
#
loop_
_entity.id
_entity.type
_entity.pdbx_description
1 polymer ?
#
loop_
_entity_poly.entity_id
_entity_poly.type
_entity_poly.pdbx_seq_one_letter_code
_entity_poly.pdbx_strand_id
1 'polypeptide(L)'
;MLPFVLFCLLCLASFATAPAALADYYKYTDSRGGISITNNLDSVPAKYRSTMKVVRESPQKDAGAGNQLQQPQPEPEAAAPEQTGAAAPAEAPTGKFAELSARFPWFKPLVYVGIFLATFVVMIKVTALLPSPLLAKVIYLAFFLGVFVFLYKAYVAHVVESTAKIKEKAAIMMKNSTVRELPQPEGDAAAPAAK
;
A
#
# COMPACT_ATOMS: atom_id res chain seq x y z
N MET A 1 6.96 37.19 -5.64
CA MET A 1 5.76 36.54 -5.07
C MET A 1 5.00 35.75 -6.13
N LEU A 2 4.55 36.38 -7.24
CA LEU A 2 3.83 35.71 -8.33
C LEU A 2 4.45 34.39 -8.87
N PRO A 3 5.77 34.31 -9.19
CA PRO A 3 6.34 33.09 -9.76
C PRO A 3 6.40 31.92 -8.74
N PHE A 4 6.51 32.25 -7.45
CA PHE A 4 6.55 31.26 -6.38
C PHE A 4 5.15 30.65 -6.14
N VAL A 5 4.10 31.47 -6.16
CA VAL A 5 2.71 31.01 -6.07
C VAL A 5 2.35 30.11 -7.26
N LEU A 6 2.81 30.48 -8.46
CA LEU A 6 2.57 29.70 -9.68
C LEU A 6 3.28 28.35 -9.65
N PHE A 7 4.51 28.30 -9.11
CA PHE A 7 5.25 27.05 -8.90
C PHE A 7 4.56 26.13 -7.87
N CYS A 8 4.10 26.67 -6.74
CA CYS A 8 3.36 25.88 -5.74
C CYS A 8 2.03 25.33 -6.30
N LEU A 9 1.29 26.13 -7.07
CA LEU A 9 0.06 25.69 -7.75
C LEU A 9 0.33 24.60 -8.79
N LEU A 10 1.41 24.73 -9.56
CA LEU A 10 1.83 23.72 -10.51
C LEU A 10 2.17 22.40 -9.80
N CYS A 11 2.94 22.44 -8.71
CA CYS A 11 3.26 21.24 -7.93
C CYS A 11 2.02 20.57 -7.34
N LEU A 12 1.07 21.35 -6.80
CA LEU A 12 -0.19 20.79 -6.29
C LEU A 12 -1.03 20.15 -7.41
N ALA A 13 -1.08 20.78 -8.59
CA ALA A 13 -1.81 20.26 -9.75
C ALA A 13 -1.19 18.95 -10.27
N SER A 14 0.14 18.83 -10.25
CA SER A 14 0.84 17.59 -10.65
C SER A 14 0.52 16.40 -9.72
N PHE A 15 0.34 16.64 -8.43
CA PHE A 15 -0.05 15.58 -7.48
C PHE A 15 -1.53 15.20 -7.59
N ALA A 16 -2.40 16.16 -7.89
CA ALA A 16 -3.84 15.91 -8.02
C ALA A 16 -4.23 15.16 -9.31
N THR A 17 -3.34 15.16 -10.32
CA THR A 17 -3.62 14.59 -11.64
C THR A 17 -2.92 13.27 -11.91
N ALA A 18 -2.22 12.68 -10.93
CA ALA A 18 -1.67 11.34 -11.09
C ALA A 18 -2.83 10.38 -11.38
N PRO A 19 -2.97 9.87 -12.62
CA PRO A 19 -4.03 8.92 -12.91
C PRO A 19 -3.76 7.71 -12.02
N ALA A 20 -4.78 7.28 -11.27
CA ALA A 20 -4.73 5.98 -10.64
C ALA A 20 -4.48 4.98 -11.77
N ALA A 21 -3.27 4.45 -11.84
CA ALA A 21 -2.89 3.46 -12.85
C ALA A 21 -3.63 2.17 -12.51
N LEU A 22 -4.90 2.10 -12.93
CA LEU A 22 -5.71 0.90 -12.86
C LEU A 22 -5.15 -0.06 -13.90
N ALA A 23 -4.42 -1.06 -13.42
CA ALA A 23 -3.89 -2.11 -14.27
C ALA A 23 -5.03 -3.09 -14.59
N ASP A 24 -5.36 -3.24 -15.87
CA ASP A 24 -6.25 -4.31 -16.33
C ASP A 24 -5.45 -5.63 -16.31
N TYR A 25 -5.85 -6.59 -15.47
CA TYR A 25 -5.21 -7.91 -15.43
C TYR A 25 -5.93 -8.88 -16.36
N TYR A 26 -5.17 -9.58 -17.20
CA TYR A 26 -5.66 -10.60 -18.12
C TYR A 26 -5.32 -11.99 -17.58
N LYS A 27 -6.34 -12.80 -17.30
CA LYS A 27 -6.19 -14.19 -16.83
C LYS A 27 -6.59 -15.16 -17.94
N TYR A 28 -5.73 -16.11 -18.28
CA TYR A 28 -6.03 -17.17 -19.24
C TYR A 28 -5.48 -18.54 -18.79
N THR A 29 -6.07 -19.61 -19.31
CA THR A 29 -5.64 -20.99 -19.06
C THR A 29 -4.91 -21.51 -20.30
N ASP A 30 -3.67 -21.95 -20.14
CA ASP A 30 -2.89 -22.55 -21.22
C ASP A 30 -3.38 -23.98 -21.53
N SER A 31 -2.97 -24.53 -22.68
CA SER A 31 -3.23 -25.92 -23.10
C SER A 31 -2.82 -26.99 -22.09
N ARG A 32 -1.91 -26.67 -21.16
CA ARG A 32 -1.48 -27.56 -20.08
C ARG A 32 -2.33 -27.45 -18.80
N GLY A 33 -3.40 -26.66 -18.82
CA GLY A 33 -4.24 -26.37 -17.65
C GLY A 33 -3.64 -25.35 -16.69
N GLY A 34 -2.46 -24.79 -16.98
CA GLY A 34 -1.82 -23.75 -16.17
C GLY A 34 -2.52 -22.40 -16.32
N ILE A 35 -2.76 -21.72 -15.20
CA ILE A 35 -3.34 -20.36 -15.18
C ILE A 35 -2.21 -19.34 -15.26
N SER A 36 -2.27 -18.46 -16.27
CA SER A 36 -1.32 -17.35 -16.44
C SER A 36 -2.05 -16.00 -16.29
N ILE A 37 -1.39 -15.05 -15.63
CA ILE A 37 -1.89 -13.69 -15.39
C ILE A 37 -0.88 -12.70 -15.95
N THR A 38 -1.33 -11.77 -16.78
CA THR A 38 -0.48 -10.72 -17.37
C THR A 38 -1.14 -9.34 -17.31
N ASN A 39 -0.32 -8.29 -17.26
CA ASN A 39 -0.74 -6.88 -17.27
C ASN A 39 -0.80 -6.31 -18.71
N ASN A 40 -0.33 -7.07 -19.72
CA ASN A 40 -0.31 -6.58 -21.10
C ASN A 40 -1.09 -7.53 -22.03
N LEU A 41 -2.10 -6.99 -22.71
CA LEU A 41 -2.89 -7.71 -23.70
C LEU A 41 -2.03 -8.32 -24.83
N ASP A 42 -0.96 -7.62 -25.23
CA ASP A 42 -0.09 -8.05 -26.31
C ASP A 42 0.72 -9.30 -25.95
N SER A 43 0.98 -9.50 -24.65
CA SER A 43 1.67 -10.69 -24.16
C SER A 43 0.78 -11.95 -24.13
N VAL A 44 -0.54 -11.79 -24.33
CA VAL A 44 -1.47 -12.93 -24.42
C VAL A 44 -1.39 -13.53 -25.83
N PRO A 45 -1.01 -14.83 -25.98
CA PRO A 45 -0.97 -15.48 -27.27
C PRO A 45 -2.34 -15.43 -27.97
N ALA A 46 -2.36 -15.19 -29.29
CA ALA A 46 -3.59 -15.00 -30.06
C ALA A 46 -4.64 -16.11 -29.85
N LYS A 47 -4.16 -17.37 -29.70
CA LYS A 47 -5.00 -18.55 -29.43
C LYS A 47 -5.79 -18.51 -28.11
N TYR A 48 -5.36 -17.73 -27.12
CA TYR A 48 -6.01 -17.65 -25.79
C TYR A 48 -6.77 -16.34 -25.55
N ARG A 49 -6.72 -15.39 -26.51
CA ARG A 49 -7.39 -14.09 -26.38
C ARG A 49 -8.91 -14.19 -26.33
N SER A 50 -9.50 -15.21 -26.96
CA SER A 50 -10.95 -15.45 -26.94
C SER A 50 -11.46 -16.06 -25.63
N THR A 51 -10.61 -16.77 -24.90
CA THR A 51 -10.95 -17.46 -23.65
C THR A 51 -10.53 -16.71 -22.39
N MET A 52 -9.82 -15.57 -22.54
CA MET A 52 -9.31 -14.82 -21.39
C MET A 52 -10.43 -14.08 -20.67
N LYS A 53 -10.29 -13.95 -19.35
CA LYS A 53 -11.16 -13.11 -18.53
C LYS A 53 -10.39 -11.84 -18.16
N VAL A 54 -10.95 -10.68 -18.52
CA VAL A 54 -10.42 -9.37 -18.12
C VAL A 54 -10.91 -9.09 -16.71
N VAL A 55 -9.98 -8.99 -15.76
CA VAL A 55 -10.26 -8.55 -14.39
C VAL A 55 -9.78 -7.12 -14.29
N ARG A 56 -10.70 -6.18 -14.46
CA ARG A 56 -10.45 -4.76 -14.25
C ARG A 56 -10.54 -4.49 -12.75
N GLU A 57 -9.47 -3.99 -12.15
CA GLU A 57 -9.55 -3.36 -10.83
C GLU A 57 -10.42 -2.10 -10.99
N SER A 58 -11.73 -2.24 -10.81
CA SER A 58 -12.52 -1.07 -10.42
C SER A 58 -12.05 -0.65 -9.04
N PRO A 59 -11.94 0.66 -8.73
CA PRO A 59 -11.77 1.13 -7.37
C PRO A 59 -13.03 0.70 -6.60
N GLN A 60 -12.99 -0.49 -6.03
CA GLN A 60 -14.06 -1.03 -5.22
C GLN A 60 -14.05 -0.17 -3.95
N LYS A 61 -14.96 0.80 -3.93
CA LYS A 61 -15.44 1.43 -2.71
C LYS A 61 -15.97 0.28 -1.87
N ASP A 62 -15.19 -0.19 -0.91
CA ASP A 62 -15.55 -1.28 0.00
C ASP A 62 -16.83 -0.92 0.75
N ALA A 63 -17.94 -1.32 0.14
CA ALA A 63 -19.24 -1.49 0.74
C ALA A 63 -19.76 -2.83 0.21
N GLY A 64 -19.48 -3.88 0.98
CA GLY A 64 -20.39 -5.02 1.15
C GLY A 64 -20.63 -5.96 -0.03
N ALA A 65 -20.19 -7.20 0.18
CA ALA A 65 -20.87 -8.44 -0.17
C ALA A 65 -20.92 -8.91 -1.65
N GLY A 66 -20.32 -10.09 -1.86
CA GLY A 66 -21.08 -11.22 -2.43
C GLY A 66 -20.74 -11.68 -3.85
N ASN A 67 -19.71 -12.51 -4.00
CA ASN A 67 -19.74 -13.80 -4.72
C ASN A 67 -18.33 -14.41 -4.68
N GLN A 68 -18.00 -15.17 -3.64
CA GLN A 68 -18.15 -16.64 -3.61
C GLN A 68 -17.67 -17.33 -4.90
N LEU A 69 -16.39 -17.73 -4.90
CA LEU A 69 -16.04 -19.06 -5.38
C LEU A 69 -15.90 -19.92 -4.14
N GLN A 70 -16.90 -20.77 -3.94
CA GLN A 70 -17.03 -21.74 -2.87
C GLN A 70 -15.81 -22.67 -2.88
N GLN A 71 -15.03 -22.63 -1.81
CA GLN A 71 -14.05 -23.64 -1.47
C GLN A 71 -14.59 -24.34 -0.22
N PRO A 72 -14.78 -25.68 -0.21
CA PRO A 72 -15.25 -26.37 0.98
C PRO A 72 -14.20 -26.23 2.09
N GLN A 73 -14.64 -25.64 3.19
CA GLN A 73 -13.89 -25.45 4.42
C GLN A 73 -14.28 -26.57 5.40
N PRO A 74 -13.35 -27.40 5.88
CA PRO A 74 -13.54 -28.11 7.12
C PRO A 74 -13.31 -27.16 8.31
N GLU A 75 -14.12 -27.38 9.34
CA GLU A 75 -14.22 -26.60 10.59
C GLU A 75 -12.91 -26.49 11.41
N PRO A 76 -12.86 -25.52 12.34
CA PRO A 76 -11.64 -24.93 12.88
C PRO A 76 -11.13 -25.66 14.13
N GLU A 77 -9.84 -26.03 14.11
CA GLU A 77 -9.13 -26.36 15.34
C GLU A 77 -8.40 -25.12 15.85
N ALA A 78 -8.75 -24.75 17.08
CA ALA A 78 -8.24 -23.61 17.81
C ALA A 78 -6.72 -23.72 18.00
N ALA A 79 -5.98 -22.81 17.37
CA ALA A 79 -4.61 -22.51 17.75
C ALA A 79 -4.44 -20.99 17.84
N ALA A 80 -4.37 -20.52 19.07
CA ALA A 80 -4.12 -19.15 19.47
C ALA A 80 -2.89 -18.57 18.75
N PRO A 81 -2.94 -17.30 18.30
CA PRO A 81 -1.70 -16.59 17.97
C PRO A 81 -1.00 -16.22 19.28
N GLU A 82 0.10 -16.89 19.58
CA GLU A 82 1.14 -16.35 20.47
C GLU A 82 1.66 -15.05 19.88
N GLN A 83 1.07 -13.94 20.32
CA GLN A 83 1.64 -12.61 20.23
C GLN A 83 2.86 -12.54 21.15
N THR A 84 4.01 -13.03 20.68
CA THR A 84 5.29 -12.74 21.31
C THR A 84 5.84 -11.44 20.74
N GLY A 85 5.20 -10.36 21.17
CA GLY A 85 5.70 -9.00 21.06
C GLY A 85 5.24 -8.28 22.30
N ALA A 86 6.07 -8.32 23.35
CA ALA A 86 5.88 -7.56 24.57
C ALA A 86 5.88 -6.05 24.25
N ALA A 87 4.74 -5.55 23.78
CA ALA A 87 4.38 -4.15 23.91
C ALA A 87 3.90 -3.99 25.34
N ALA A 88 4.67 -3.23 26.13
CA ALA A 88 4.23 -2.66 27.38
C ALA A 88 2.78 -2.14 27.24
N PRO A 89 1.93 -2.26 28.27
CA PRO A 89 0.54 -1.84 28.20
C PRO A 89 0.50 -0.40 27.70
N ALA A 90 0.06 -0.24 26.46
CA ALA A 90 -0.13 1.06 25.86
C ALA A 90 -1.16 1.77 26.71
N GLU A 91 -0.70 2.77 27.48
CA GLU A 91 -1.56 3.73 28.14
C GLU A 91 -2.61 4.17 27.11
N ALA A 92 -3.88 3.83 27.38
CA ALA A 92 -4.98 4.27 26.57
C ALA A 92 -4.86 5.79 26.46
N PRO A 93 -4.64 6.35 25.26
CA PRO A 93 -4.33 7.76 25.14
C PRO A 93 -5.61 8.54 25.44
N THR A 94 -5.74 8.99 26.69
CA THR A 94 -6.85 9.76 27.25
C THR A 94 -6.78 11.21 26.79
N GLY A 95 -6.71 11.41 25.48
CA GLY A 95 -6.68 12.72 24.85
C GLY A 95 -7.64 12.79 23.68
N LYS A 96 -8.44 13.86 23.61
CA LYS A 96 -9.32 14.16 22.47
C LYS A 96 -8.58 14.13 21.12
N PHE A 97 -7.28 14.44 21.13
CA PHE A 97 -6.41 14.35 19.96
C PHE A 97 -6.18 12.90 19.50
N ALA A 98 -6.01 11.97 20.42
CA ALA A 98 -5.82 10.56 20.10
C ALA A 98 -7.10 9.94 19.53
N GLU A 99 -8.26 10.30 20.09
CA GLU A 99 -9.58 9.93 19.58
C GLU A 99 -9.80 10.42 18.14
N LEU A 100 -9.45 11.69 17.85
CA LEU A 100 -9.50 12.25 16.49
C LEU A 100 -8.53 11.55 15.53
N SER A 101 -7.31 11.23 16.00
CA SER A 101 -6.30 10.56 15.19
C SER A 101 -6.63 9.10 14.86
N ALA A 102 -7.40 8.42 15.73
CA ALA A 102 -7.91 7.08 15.49
C ALA A 102 -9.07 7.09 14.49
N ARG A 103 -9.91 8.15 14.52
CA ARG A 103 -11.08 8.27 13.64
C ARG A 103 -10.72 8.60 12.19
N PHE A 104 -9.62 9.31 11.97
CA PHE A 104 -9.18 9.71 10.62
C PHE A 104 -7.73 9.29 10.38
N PRO A 105 -7.47 8.14 9.72
CA PRO A 105 -6.11 7.70 9.42
C PRO A 105 -5.32 8.70 8.54
N TRP A 106 -6.02 9.55 7.77
CA TRP A 106 -5.44 10.65 7.00
C TRP A 106 -5.08 11.90 7.81
N PHE A 107 -5.42 11.95 9.10
CA PHE A 107 -5.11 13.11 9.93
C PHE A 107 -3.60 13.25 10.18
N LYS A 108 -2.87 12.14 10.35
CA LYS A 108 -1.41 12.15 10.53
C LYS A 108 -0.67 12.86 9.39
N PRO A 109 -0.82 12.47 8.11
CA PRO A 109 -0.16 13.19 7.02
C PRO A 109 -0.63 14.65 6.93
N LEU A 110 -1.90 14.94 7.22
CA LEU A 110 -2.40 16.31 7.22
C LEU A 110 -1.71 17.19 8.28
N VAL A 111 -1.47 16.66 9.48
CA VAL A 111 -0.74 17.37 10.54
C VAL A 111 0.70 17.63 10.13
N TYR A 112 1.40 16.65 9.54
CA TYR A 112 2.76 16.87 9.03
C TYR A 112 2.81 17.96 7.96
N VAL A 113 1.86 17.94 7.02
CA VAL A 113 1.71 18.99 5.99
C VAL A 113 1.44 20.35 6.63
N GLY A 114 0.58 20.41 7.64
CA GLY A 114 0.26 21.63 8.38
C GLY A 114 1.48 22.22 9.12
N ILE A 115 2.25 21.38 9.83
CA ILE A 115 3.48 21.78 10.51
C ILE A 115 4.52 22.29 9.50
N PHE A 116 4.65 21.60 8.37
CA PHE A 116 5.55 22.00 7.30
C PHE A 116 5.18 23.38 6.73
N LEU A 117 3.89 23.59 6.42
CA LEU A 117 3.37 24.88 5.95
C LEU A 117 3.58 26.00 6.97
N ALA A 118 3.30 25.75 8.25
CA ALA A 118 3.52 26.73 9.32
C ALA A 118 5.00 27.13 9.42
N THR A 119 5.91 26.15 9.41
CA THR A 119 7.36 26.39 9.43
C THR A 119 7.80 27.20 8.22
N PHE A 120 7.23 26.91 7.04
CA PHE A 120 7.52 27.62 5.82
C PHE A 120 7.07 29.09 5.88
N VAL A 121 5.86 29.36 6.40
CA VAL A 121 5.37 30.75 6.58
C VAL A 121 6.24 31.54 7.56
N VAL A 122 6.66 30.92 8.66
CA VAL A 122 7.61 31.53 9.61
C VAL A 122 8.90 31.89 8.89
N MET A 123 9.42 31.01 8.03
CA MET A 123 10.63 31.28 7.26
C MET A 123 10.47 32.47 6.30
N ILE A 124 9.32 32.60 5.62
CA ILE A 124 9.02 33.77 4.78
C ILE A 124 9.02 35.05 5.63
N LYS A 125 8.39 35.03 6.80
CA LYS A 125 8.34 36.19 7.70
C LYS A 125 9.73 36.59 8.20
N VAL A 126 10.56 35.62 8.59
CA VAL A 126 11.94 35.86 9.03
C VAL A 126 12.76 36.48 7.89
N THR A 127 12.68 35.93 6.68
CA THR A 127 13.41 36.44 5.52
C THR A 127 12.93 37.81 5.05
N ALA A 128 11.66 38.17 5.27
CA ALA A 128 11.14 39.51 4.97
C ALA A 128 11.64 40.59 5.93
N LEU A 129 12.08 40.22 7.14
CA LEU A 129 12.66 41.15 8.12
C LEU A 129 14.15 41.43 7.88
N LEU A 130 14.79 40.69 6.96
CA LEU A 130 16.22 40.81 6.66
C LEU A 130 16.46 41.89 5.59
N PRO A 131 17.32 42.89 5.84
CA PRO A 131 17.58 43.97 4.88
C PRO A 131 18.43 43.52 3.68
N SER A 132 19.18 42.42 3.81
CA SER A 132 20.06 41.91 2.75
C SER A 132 19.38 40.82 1.93
N PRO A 133 19.16 41.03 0.61
CA PRO A 133 18.55 40.04 -0.26
C PRO A 133 19.45 38.81 -0.52
N LEU A 134 20.78 38.96 -0.42
CA LEU A 134 21.71 37.83 -0.54
C LEU A 134 21.59 36.88 0.65
N LEU A 135 21.48 37.43 1.86
CA LEU A 135 21.35 36.62 3.07
C LEU A 135 20.04 35.82 3.08
N ALA A 136 18.94 36.43 2.63
CA ALA A 136 17.67 35.73 2.47
C ALA A 136 17.79 34.54 1.51
N LYS A 137 18.48 34.68 0.37
CA LYS A 137 18.70 33.57 -0.59
C LYS A 137 19.48 32.41 0.03
N VAL A 138 20.52 32.70 0.81
CA VAL A 138 21.32 31.69 1.50
C VAL A 138 20.47 30.94 2.54
N ILE A 139 19.65 31.67 3.31
CA ILE A 139 18.74 31.08 4.29
C ILE A 139 17.73 30.17 3.62
N TYR A 140 17.12 30.58 2.51
CA TYR A 140 16.22 29.73 1.73
C TYR A 140 16.92 28.47 1.23
N LEU A 141 18.12 28.61 0.66
CA LEU A 141 18.88 27.48 0.13
C LEU A 141 19.22 26.47 1.24
N ALA A 142 19.67 26.95 2.40
CA ALA A 142 19.94 26.11 3.57
C ALA A 142 18.68 25.40 4.07
N PHE A 143 17.55 26.10 4.13
CA PHE A 143 16.27 25.52 4.52
C PHE A 143 15.80 24.43 3.56
N PHE A 144 15.78 24.70 2.26
CA PHE A 144 15.40 23.71 1.26
C PHE A 144 16.33 22.51 1.30
N LEU A 145 17.64 22.71 1.45
CA LEU A 145 18.60 21.62 1.58
C LEU A 145 18.27 20.75 2.82
N GLY A 146 18.00 21.37 3.96
CA GLY A 146 17.60 20.65 5.18
C GLY A 146 16.31 19.85 5.00
N VAL A 147 15.30 20.46 4.38
CA VAL A 147 14.04 19.79 4.02
C VAL A 147 14.29 18.60 3.08
N PHE A 148 15.09 18.79 2.02
CA PHE A 148 15.43 17.71 1.08
C PHE A 148 16.14 16.54 1.76
N VAL A 149 17.13 16.81 2.61
CA VAL A 149 17.83 15.77 3.37
C VAL A 149 16.88 15.03 4.31
N PHE A 150 15.98 15.76 4.98
CA PHE A 150 14.97 15.16 5.84
C PHE A 150 14.00 14.25 5.06
N LEU A 151 13.44 14.75 3.95
CA LEU A 151 12.56 13.97 3.08
C LEU A 151 13.26 12.74 2.51
N TYR A 152 14.52 12.87 2.09
CA TYR A 152 15.32 11.76 1.60
C TYR A 152 15.49 10.68 2.66
N LYS A 153 15.84 11.07 3.90
CA LYS A 153 15.96 10.12 5.02
C LYS A 153 14.64 9.41 5.31
N ALA A 154 13.52 10.15 5.35
CA ALA A 154 12.19 9.59 5.57
C ALA A 154 11.80 8.61 4.44
N TYR A 155 12.10 8.97 3.19
CA TYR A 155 11.87 8.12 2.03
C TYR A 155 12.67 6.82 2.10
N VAL A 156 13.98 6.89 2.37
CA VAL A 156 14.82 5.69 2.49
C VAL A 156 14.31 4.77 3.59
N ALA A 157 13.95 5.32 4.76
CA ALA A 157 13.37 4.53 5.86
C ALA A 157 12.09 3.81 5.42
N HIS A 158 11.18 4.51 4.74
CA HIS A 158 9.93 3.94 4.23
C HIS A 158 10.18 2.83 3.20
N VAL A 159 11.12 3.03 2.27
CA VAL A 159 11.48 2.02 1.25
C VAL A 159 12.06 0.77 1.90
N VAL A 160 12.94 0.92 2.89
CA VAL A 160 13.53 -0.22 3.63
C VAL A 160 12.45 -0.99 4.38
N GLU A 161 11.55 -0.31 5.10
CA GLU A 161 10.46 -0.96 5.84
C GLU A 161 9.48 -1.67 4.89
N SER A 162 9.12 -1.02 3.78
CA SER A 162 8.23 -1.60 2.76
C SER A 162 8.85 -2.85 2.14
N THR A 163 10.15 -2.81 1.83
CA THR A 163 10.88 -3.95 1.27
C THR A 163 10.94 -5.12 2.27
N ALA A 164 11.17 -4.83 3.55
CA ALA A 164 11.17 -5.84 4.60
C ALA A 164 9.79 -6.53 4.72
N LYS A 165 8.70 -5.76 4.75
CA LYS A 165 7.33 -6.28 4.80
C LYS A 165 6.98 -7.14 3.58
N ILE A 166 7.41 -6.73 2.39
CA ILE A 166 7.18 -7.51 1.16
C ILE A 166 7.93 -8.84 1.22
N LYS A 167 9.19 -8.84 1.67
CA LYS A 167 9.99 -10.06 1.84
C LYS A 167 9.35 -11.03 2.85
N GLU A 168 8.90 -10.50 3.99
CA GLU A 168 8.22 -11.29 5.02
C GLU A 168 6.93 -11.92 4.47
N LYS A 169 6.08 -11.14 3.80
CA LYS A 169 4.86 -11.65 3.15
C LYS A 169 5.17 -12.71 2.10
N ALA A 170 6.21 -12.51 1.27
CA ALA A 170 6.63 -13.48 0.28
C ALA A 170 7.11 -14.80 0.93
N ALA A 171 7.88 -14.72 2.02
CA ALA A 171 8.32 -15.89 2.77
C ALA A 171 7.15 -16.68 3.38
N ILE A 172 6.16 -15.98 3.94
CA ILE A 172 4.94 -16.61 4.49
C ILE A 172 4.15 -17.29 3.37
N MET A 173 3.97 -16.64 2.22
CA MET A 173 3.29 -17.25 1.07
C MET A 173 4.03 -18.49 0.55
N MET A 174 5.37 -18.45 0.49
CA MET A 174 6.18 -19.59 0.06
C MET A 174 6.03 -20.77 1.04
N LYS A 175 6.10 -20.51 2.36
CA LYS A 175 5.88 -21.54 3.38
C LYS A 175 4.50 -22.18 3.27
N ASN A 176 3.45 -21.37 3.10
CA ASN A 176 2.08 -21.86 2.96
C ASN A 176 1.87 -22.64 1.64
N SER A 177 2.59 -22.30 0.57
CA SER A 177 2.52 -23.03 -0.69
C SER A 177 3.19 -24.41 -0.63
N THR A 178 4.24 -24.57 0.18
CA THR A 178 4.92 -25.85 0.41
C THR A 178 4.09 -26.80 1.28
N VAL A 179 3.27 -26.25 2.20
CA VAL A 179 2.37 -27.01 3.09
C VAL A 179 1.08 -27.43 2.37
N ARG A 180 0.90 -27.10 1.08
CA ARG A 180 -0.28 -27.51 0.32
C ARG A 180 -0.29 -29.04 0.21
N GLU A 181 -1.08 -29.66 1.09
CA GLU A 181 -1.22 -31.08 1.28
C GLU A 181 -1.37 -31.80 -0.07
N LEU A 182 -0.55 -32.83 -0.27
CA LEU A 182 -0.83 -33.84 -1.28
C LEU A 182 -2.27 -34.32 -1.04
N PRO A 183 -3.13 -34.38 -2.08
CA PRO A 183 -4.48 -34.92 -1.94
C PRO A 183 -4.37 -36.23 -1.16
N GLN A 184 -4.99 -36.30 0.03
CA GLN A 184 -5.11 -37.57 0.72
C GLN A 184 -5.70 -38.55 -0.30
N PRO A 185 -5.05 -39.70 -0.55
CA PRO A 185 -5.64 -40.68 -1.43
C PRO A 185 -7.01 -41.01 -0.85
N GLU A 186 -8.08 -40.63 -1.56
CA GLU A 186 -9.45 -41.12 -1.37
C GLU A 186 -9.41 -42.63 -1.66
N GLY A 187 -8.87 -43.37 -0.71
CA GLY A 187 -8.47 -44.75 -0.82
C GLY A 187 -9.15 -45.61 0.23
N ASP A 188 -10.39 -45.27 0.61
CA ASP A 188 -11.33 -46.21 1.19
C ASP A 188 -12.56 -46.25 0.29
N ALA A 189 -12.32 -46.77 -0.92
CA ALA A 189 -13.36 -47.31 -1.77
C ALA A 189 -14.14 -48.34 -0.95
N ALA A 190 -15.37 -47.97 -0.60
CA ALA A 190 -16.35 -48.83 0.03
C ALA A 190 -16.38 -50.19 -0.67
N ALA A 191 -15.88 -51.21 0.01
CA ALA A 191 -15.99 -52.59 -0.41
C ALA A 191 -17.50 -52.92 -0.59
N PRO A 192 -17.95 -53.36 -1.78
CA PRO A 192 -19.33 -53.76 -1.94
C PRO A 192 -19.59 -55.01 -1.10
N ALA A 193 -20.52 -54.88 -0.15
CA ALA A 193 -21.02 -55.97 0.66
C ALA A 193 -21.56 -57.08 -0.27
N ALA A 194 -20.89 -58.23 -0.26
CA ALA A 194 -21.34 -59.43 -0.94
C ALA A 194 -22.67 -59.90 -0.33
N LYS A 195 -23.63 -60.17 -1.20
CA LYS A 195 -24.89 -60.86 -0.91
C LYS A 195 -24.80 -62.28 -1.42
#